data_AF-A0A9W7INI3-F1
#
_entry.id   AF-A0A9W7INI3-F1
#
_cell.length_a   1.000
_cell.length_b   1.000
_cell.length_c   1.000
_cell.angle_alpha   90.00
_cell.angle_beta   90.00
_cell.angle_gamma   90.00
#
_symmetry.space_group_name_H-M   'P 1'
#
loop_
_entity.id
_entity.type
_entity.pdbx_description
1 polymer ?
#
loop_
_entity_poly.entity_id
_entity_poly.type
_entity_poly.pdbx_seq_one_letter_code
_entity_poly.pdbx_strand_id
1 'polypeptide(L)'
;MQQSVCYDKTRSWTVSVSWGYAVQIYRGIFSVREMEMPARTFLNWHKRADYTGFSFNTRPVTRHVCQKPFVYYLSKASSNKKTNQTTCEHVRHRVPNPDCMWKMPDPSRIDRVEVYRKPDPNLWDKSPRRNCCRVLPTKKKGTMVIDVGVCGDDEVIELR
;
A
#
# COMPACT_ATOMS: atom_id res chain seq x y z
N MET A 1 -10.61 -6.15 2.78
CA MET A 1 -9.81 -5.22 3.62
C MET A 1 -9.68 -3.92 2.86
N GLN A 2 -10.02 -2.77 3.45
CA GLN A 2 -9.93 -1.47 2.76
C GLN A 2 -8.45 -1.09 2.59
N GLN A 3 -8.05 -0.74 1.38
CA GLN A 3 -6.69 -0.30 1.04
C GLN A 3 -6.72 1.12 0.49
N SER A 4 -5.71 1.90 0.85
CA SER A 4 -5.43 3.23 0.27
C SER A 4 -4.25 3.12 -0.67
N VAL A 5 -4.38 3.67 -1.89
CA VAL A 5 -3.34 3.61 -2.92
C VAL A 5 -2.82 5.00 -3.19
N CYS A 6 -1.51 5.14 -3.28
CA CYS A 6 -0.84 6.40 -3.63
C CYS A 6 0.43 6.13 -4.42
N TYR A 7 0.91 7.20 -5.05
CA TYR A 7 1.97 7.13 -6.04
C TYR A 7 3.14 8.01 -5.61
N ASP A 8 4.34 7.44 -5.66
CA ASP A 8 5.56 8.23 -5.59
C ASP A 8 6.00 8.55 -7.03
N LYS A 9 5.64 9.75 -7.50
CA LYS A 9 5.95 10.22 -8.86
C LYS A 9 7.45 10.27 -9.12
N THR A 10 8.26 10.59 -8.11
CA THR A 10 9.72 10.75 -8.28
C THR A 10 10.42 9.43 -8.55
N ARG A 11 9.91 8.34 -7.97
CA ARG A 11 10.49 7.00 -8.10
C ARG A 11 9.69 6.07 -9.00
N SER A 12 8.54 6.55 -9.50
CA SER A 12 7.58 5.75 -10.28
C SER A 12 7.15 4.48 -9.54
N TRP A 13 6.77 4.64 -8.26
CA TRP A 13 6.30 3.53 -7.42
C TRP A 13 4.83 3.66 -7.10
N THR A 14 4.17 2.51 -6.98
CA THR A 14 2.81 2.41 -6.45
C THR A 14 2.86 1.87 -5.03
N VAL A 15 2.21 2.55 -4.09
CA VAL A 15 2.15 2.17 -2.69
C VAL A 15 0.72 1.83 -2.33
N SER A 16 0.49 0.61 -1.83
CA SER A 16 -0.79 0.18 -1.26
C SER A 16 -0.63 0.06 0.25
N VAL A 17 -1.50 0.76 0.98
CA VAL A 17 -1.49 0.83 2.44
C VAL A 17 -2.73 0.13 2.97
N SER A 18 -2.51 -0.96 3.69
CA SER A 18 -3.53 -1.63 4.51
C SER A 18 -3.31 -1.23 5.96
N TRP A 19 -4.08 -0.22 6.41
CA TRP A 19 -3.90 0.35 7.74
C TRP A 19 -4.06 -0.71 8.84
N GLY A 20 -3.09 -0.78 9.75
CA GLY A 20 -3.08 -1.75 10.84
C GLY A 20 -2.59 -3.15 10.47
N TYR A 21 -2.09 -3.36 9.24
CA TYR A 21 -1.61 -4.66 8.80
C TYR A 21 -0.29 -4.57 8.02
N ALA A 22 -0.36 -4.09 6.77
CA ALA A 22 0.78 -4.14 5.87
C ALA A 22 0.79 -3.00 4.85
N VAL A 23 1.99 -2.55 4.49
CA VAL A 23 2.24 -1.66 3.36
C VAL A 23 2.94 -2.45 2.27
N GLN A 24 2.53 -2.26 1.02
CA GLN A 24 3.11 -2.90 -0.15
C GLN A 24 3.61 -1.83 -1.11
N ILE A 25 4.89 -1.90 -1.49
CA ILE A 25 5.49 -1.01 -2.48
C ILE A 25 5.79 -1.81 -3.74
N TYR A 26 5.22 -1.38 -4.86
CA TYR A 26 5.39 -1.96 -6.18
C TYR A 26 6.28 -1.05 -7.03
N ARG A 27 7.17 -1.64 -7.83
CA ARG A 27 7.89 -0.92 -8.88
C ARG A 27 6.95 -0.71 -10.06
N GLY A 28 6.89 0.51 -10.57
CA GLY A 28 5.98 0.90 -11.62
C GLY A 28 4.67 1.48 -11.10
N ILE A 29 3.95 2.07 -12.04
CA ILE A 29 2.65 2.68 -11.81
C ILE A 29 1.55 1.70 -12.21
N PHE A 30 0.70 1.33 -11.26
CA PHE A 30 -0.47 0.48 -11.47
C PHE A 30 -1.74 1.29 -11.31
N SER A 31 -2.76 0.99 -12.10
CA SER A 31 -4.05 1.66 -11.95
C SER A 31 -4.68 1.28 -10.60
N VAL A 32 -5.48 2.19 -10.04
CA VAL A 32 -6.22 1.92 -8.80
C VAL A 32 -7.09 0.69 -8.97
N ARG A 33 -7.78 0.56 -10.10
CA ARG A 33 -8.63 -0.61 -10.42
C ARG A 33 -7.87 -1.93 -10.36
N GLU A 34 -6.63 -1.98 -10.85
CA GLU A 34 -5.78 -3.16 -10.73
C GLU A 34 -5.35 -3.42 -9.29
N MET A 35 -4.99 -2.37 -8.55
CA MET A 35 -4.55 -2.48 -7.16
C MET A 35 -5.69 -2.87 -6.20
N GLU A 36 -6.91 -2.50 -6.53
CA GLU A 36 -8.13 -2.88 -5.81
C GLU A 36 -8.47 -4.35 -5.94
N MET A 37 -8.15 -4.94 -7.09
CA MET A 37 -8.34 -6.36 -7.32
C MET A 37 -7.24 -7.13 -6.56
N PRO A 38 -7.61 -7.96 -5.57
CA PRO A 38 -6.63 -8.72 -4.82
C PRO A 38 -5.88 -9.68 -5.75
N ALA A 39 -4.56 -9.73 -5.57
CA ALA A 39 -3.73 -10.71 -6.26
C ALA A 39 -4.07 -12.12 -5.75
N ARG A 40 -4.16 -13.09 -6.66
CA ARG A 40 -4.51 -14.48 -6.35
C ARG A 40 -3.36 -15.24 -5.66
N THR A 41 -3.07 -14.88 -4.41
CA THR A 41 -2.05 -15.51 -3.56
C THR A 41 -2.61 -16.63 -2.67
N PHE A 42 -3.91 -16.89 -2.75
CA PHE A 42 -4.64 -17.90 -1.99
C PHE A 42 -5.26 -18.93 -2.94
N LEU A 43 -5.45 -20.15 -2.43
CA LEU A 43 -6.10 -21.25 -3.14
C LEU A 43 -7.59 -21.29 -2.78
N ASN A 44 -8.42 -21.76 -3.71
CA ASN A 44 -9.84 -22.01 -3.42
C ASN A 44 -10.02 -23.31 -2.62
N TRP A 45 -11.26 -23.62 -2.23
CA TRP A 45 -11.59 -24.84 -1.47
C TRP A 45 -11.13 -26.13 -2.17
N HIS A 46 -11.10 -26.14 -3.49
CA HIS A 46 -10.62 -27.26 -4.31
C HIS A 46 -9.09 -27.28 -4.47
N LYS A 47 -8.35 -26.47 -3.69
CA LYS A 47 -6.89 -26.30 -3.75
C LYS A 47 -6.38 -25.87 -5.12
N ARG A 48 -7.22 -25.21 -5.92
CA ARG A 48 -6.86 -24.65 -7.23
C ARG A 48 -6.65 -23.16 -7.15
N ALA A 49 -5.68 -22.67 -7.92
CA ALA A 49 -5.47 -21.26 -8.15
C ALA A 49 -6.29 -20.82 -9.37
N ASP A 50 -7.61 -21.00 -9.34
CA ASP A 50 -8.51 -20.60 -10.42
C ASP A 50 -9.38 -19.41 -9.98
N TYR A 51 -9.82 -18.58 -10.93
CA TYR A 51 -10.67 -17.43 -10.63
C TYR A 51 -12.13 -17.81 -10.33
N THR A 52 -12.56 -19.01 -10.75
CA THR A 52 -13.93 -19.52 -10.64
C THR A 52 -14.34 -19.98 -9.23
N GLY A 53 -13.42 -19.89 -8.26
CA GLY A 53 -13.63 -20.39 -6.88
C GLY A 53 -13.88 -19.32 -5.83
N PHE A 54 -14.06 -18.05 -6.22
CA PHE A 54 -14.26 -16.93 -5.28
C PHE A 54 -15.47 -16.10 -5.68
N SER A 55 -16.17 -15.56 -4.69
CA SER A 55 -17.31 -14.64 -4.89
C SER A 55 -16.90 -13.22 -5.29
N PHE A 56 -15.61 -13.00 -5.55
CA PHE A 56 -15.04 -11.70 -5.90
C PHE A 56 -13.97 -11.85 -6.98
N ASN A 57 -13.77 -10.79 -7.74
CA ASN A 57 -12.77 -10.75 -8.80
C ASN A 57 -11.36 -10.77 -8.21
N THR A 58 -10.53 -11.66 -8.73
CA THR A 58 -9.10 -11.75 -8.38
C THR A 58 -8.27 -11.47 -9.61
N ARG A 59 -7.12 -10.81 -9.43
CA ARG A 59 -6.16 -10.63 -10.52
C ARG A 59 -5.09 -11.73 -10.50
N PRO A 60 -4.58 -12.16 -11.67
CA PRO A 60 -3.47 -13.09 -11.71
C PRO A 60 -2.25 -12.49 -10.99
N VAL A 61 -1.53 -13.33 -10.25
CA VAL A 61 -0.24 -12.95 -9.70
C VAL A 61 0.74 -12.85 -10.87
N THR A 62 1.34 -11.68 -11.04
CA THR A 62 2.36 -11.48 -12.05
C THR A 62 3.54 -12.44 -11.85
N ARG A 63 4.00 -13.04 -12.95
CA ARG A 63 5.21 -13.86 -12.97
C ARG A 63 6.48 -13.03 -13.16
N HIS A 64 6.34 -11.73 -13.44
CA HIS A 64 7.48 -10.85 -13.60
C HIS A 64 8.13 -10.54 -12.26
N VAL A 65 9.40 -10.92 -12.13
CA VAL A 65 10.26 -10.69 -10.96
C VAL A 65 10.20 -9.24 -10.47
N CYS A 66 10.27 -8.29 -11.40
CA CYS A 66 10.29 -6.85 -11.11
C CYS A 66 9.00 -6.31 -10.47
N GLN A 67 7.86 -6.94 -10.79
CA GLN A 67 6.54 -6.53 -10.29
C GLN A 67 6.20 -7.17 -8.94
N LYS A 68 7.11 -8.00 -8.37
CA LYS A 68 6.98 -8.51 -7.02
C LYS A 68 7.02 -7.34 -6.01
N PRO A 69 6.00 -7.19 -5.14
CA PRO A 69 5.96 -6.11 -4.18
C PRO A 69 6.94 -6.33 -3.03
N PHE A 70 7.42 -5.23 -2.47
CA PHE A 70 8.04 -5.23 -1.15
C PHE A 70 6.97 -5.04 -0.09
N VAL A 71 6.89 -6.00 0.82
CA VAL A 71 5.90 -6.01 1.90
C VAL A 71 6.55 -5.53 3.18
N TYR A 72 5.85 -4.65 3.89
CA TYR A 72 6.23 -4.11 5.19
C TYR A 72 5.11 -4.42 6.16
N TYR A 73 5.40 -5.16 7.23
CA TYR A 73 4.40 -5.54 8.23
C TYR A 73 4.40 -4.57 9.40
N LEU A 74 3.23 -4.36 10.00
CA LEU A 74 3.09 -3.56 11.20
C LEU A 74 4.00 -4.10 12.31
N SER A 75 4.84 -3.22 12.87
CA SER A 75 5.73 -3.52 13.99
C SER A 75 5.32 -2.79 15.26
N LYS A 76 4.95 -1.50 15.14
CA LYS A 76 4.55 -0.68 16.28
C LYS A 76 3.40 0.23 15.88
N ALA A 77 2.45 0.39 16.78
CA ALA A 77 1.41 1.41 16.66
C ALA A 77 1.47 2.29 17.91
N SER A 78 1.42 3.60 17.72
CA SER A 78 1.34 4.56 18.80
C SER A 78 0.30 5.62 18.48
N SER A 79 -0.38 6.11 19.52
CA SER A 79 -1.28 7.25 19.38
C SER A 79 -0.66 8.45 20.07
N ASN A 80 -0.48 9.54 19.33
CA ASN A 80 0.03 10.77 19.88
C ASN A 80 -1.13 11.62 20.41
N LYS A 81 -1.25 11.70 21.74
CA LYS A 81 -2.30 12.48 22.42
C LYS A 81 -2.23 13.99 22.12
N LYS A 82 -1.07 14.53 21.74
CA LYS A 82 -0.91 15.96 21.44
C LYS A 82 -1.48 16.33 20.06
N THR A 83 -1.32 15.44 19.07
CA THR A 83 -1.75 15.68 17.68
C THR A 83 -3.03 14.93 17.33
N ASN A 84 -3.60 14.17 18.28
CA ASN A 84 -4.69 13.22 18.06
C ASN A 84 -4.46 12.36 16.82
N GLN A 85 -3.22 11.92 16.58
CA GLN A 85 -2.85 11.19 15.38
C GLN A 85 -2.30 9.81 15.76
N THR A 86 -2.75 8.79 15.04
CA THR A 86 -2.20 7.44 15.15
C THR A 86 -1.04 7.29 14.18
N THR A 87 0.10 6.84 14.69
CA THR A 87 1.30 6.54 13.94
C THR A 87 1.53 5.03 13.96
N CYS A 88 1.55 4.43 12.78
CA CYS A 88 1.82 3.01 12.58
C CYS A 88 3.15 2.84 11.86
N GLU A 89 4.10 2.21 12.54
CA GLU A 89 5.39 1.86 12.00
C GLU A 89 5.34 0.44 11.41
N HIS A 90 5.77 0.33 10.14
CA HIS A 90 5.86 -0.92 9.41
C HIS A 90 7.31 -1.22 9.06
N VAL A 91 7.75 -2.45 9.30
CA VAL A 91 9.11 -2.90 9.06
C VAL A 91 9.13 -3.85 7.87
N ARG A 92 10.16 -3.73 7.04
CA ARG A 92 10.32 -4.53 5.83
C ARG A 92 10.38 -6.03 6.14
N HIS A 93 9.58 -6.80 5.42
CA HIS A 93 9.72 -8.25 5.38
C HIS A 93 10.88 -8.63 4.46
N ARG A 94 11.98 -9.11 5.05
CA ARG A 94 13.21 -9.46 4.33
C ARG A 94 13.09 -10.82 3.66
N VAL A 95 12.65 -10.80 2.41
CA VAL A 95 12.60 -11.99 1.54
C VAL A 95 13.59 -11.77 0.39
N PRO A 96 14.28 -12.81 -0.08
CA PRO A 96 15.05 -12.74 -1.32
C PRO A 96 14.19 -12.15 -2.44
N ASN A 97 14.64 -11.01 -2.96
CA ASN A 97 14.04 -10.40 -4.13
C ASN A 97 15.02 -10.61 -5.28
N PRO A 98 14.63 -11.30 -6.37
CA PRO A 98 15.55 -11.53 -7.47
C PRO A 98 15.85 -10.20 -8.16
N ASP A 99 17.01 -10.16 -8.83
CA ASP A 99 17.46 -8.95 -9.52
C ASP A 99 16.49 -8.57 -10.64
N CYS A 100 16.20 -7.28 -10.69
CA CYS A 100 15.29 -6.69 -11.65
C CYS A 100 16.06 -5.81 -12.63
N MET A 101 15.86 -6.04 -13.93
CA MET A 101 16.54 -5.29 -15.00
C MET A 101 15.83 -3.98 -15.38
N TRP A 102 14.73 -3.62 -14.70
CA TRP A 102 14.05 -2.35 -14.95
C TRP A 102 14.90 -1.18 -14.45
N LYS A 103 15.03 -0.14 -15.26
CA LYS A 103 15.72 1.11 -14.93
C LYS A 103 14.90 1.99 -13.98
N MET A 104 14.45 1.41 -12.86
CA MET A 104 13.68 2.10 -11.82
C MET A 104 14.43 2.04 -10.49
N PRO A 105 14.31 3.07 -9.64
CA PRO A 105 14.87 3.03 -8.30
C PRO A 105 14.36 1.81 -7.52
N ASP A 106 15.25 1.14 -6.80
CA ASP A 106 14.91 -0.04 -6.03
C ASP A 106 14.34 0.32 -4.64
N PRO A 107 13.13 -0.13 -4.28
CA PRO A 107 12.57 0.07 -2.94
C PRO A 107 13.36 -0.60 -1.80
N SER A 108 14.36 -1.43 -2.09
CA SER A 108 15.19 -2.11 -1.09
C SER A 108 15.97 -1.17 -0.17
N ARG A 109 16.09 0.11 -0.52
CA ARG A 109 16.70 1.11 0.36
C ARG A 109 15.77 1.55 1.49
N ILE A 110 14.48 1.21 1.43
CA ILE A 110 13.50 1.52 2.46
C ILE A 110 13.41 0.32 3.40
N ASP A 111 13.70 0.54 4.68
CA ASP A 111 13.58 -0.47 5.73
C ASP A 111 12.31 -0.29 6.55
N ARG A 112 11.83 0.96 6.67
CA ARG A 112 10.72 1.34 7.54
C ARG A 112 9.73 2.24 6.81
N VAL A 113 8.45 2.02 7.05
CA VAL A 113 7.37 2.89 6.58
C VAL A 113 6.56 3.39 7.78
N GLU A 114 6.58 4.70 8.00
CA GLU A 114 5.75 5.36 9.00
C GLU A 114 4.44 5.81 8.34
N VAL A 115 3.32 5.30 8.82
CA VAL A 115 1.97 5.64 8.34
C VAL A 115 1.27 6.47 9.40
N TYR A 116 0.89 7.68 9.04
CA TYR A 116 0.14 8.59 9.88
C TYR A 116 -1.33 8.56 9.50
N ARG A 117 -2.21 8.48 10.50
CA ARG A 117 -3.66 8.54 10.29
C ARG A 117 -4.32 9.36 11.38
N LYS A 118 -5.20 10.29 10.98
CA LYS A 118 -6.08 11.00 11.92
C LYS A 118 -7.37 10.19 12.11
N PRO A 119 -7.82 9.96 13.36
CA PRO A 119 -9.11 9.36 13.63
C PRO A 119 -10.22 10.33 13.19
N ASP A 120 -11.25 9.78 12.55
CA ASP A 120 -12.44 10.53 12.14
C ASP A 120 -13.65 9.86 12.80
N PRO A 121 -14.27 10.50 13.81
CA PRO A 121 -15.41 9.94 14.55
C PRO A 121 -16.63 9.69 13.65
N ASN A 122 -16.83 10.54 12.64
CA ASN A 122 -18.01 10.51 11.76
C ASN A 122 -17.71 9.74 10.46
N LEU A 123 -16.67 8.90 10.44
CA LEU A 123 -16.29 8.15 9.24
C LEU A 123 -17.41 7.23 8.75
N TRP A 124 -18.21 6.68 9.67
CA TRP A 124 -19.31 5.75 9.37
C TRP A 124 -20.58 6.44 8.85
N ASP A 125 -20.76 7.72 9.15
CA ASP A 125 -21.91 8.52 8.67
C ASP A 125 -21.69 9.06 7.25
N LYS A 126 -20.44 9.02 6.78
CA LYS A 126 -20.07 9.47 5.43
C LYS A 126 -20.31 8.35 4.42
N SER A 127 -20.54 8.76 3.17
CA SER A 127 -20.57 7.82 2.05
C SER A 127 -19.28 6.97 2.06
N PRO A 128 -19.36 5.65 1.78
CA PRO A 128 -18.21 4.76 1.79
C PRO A 128 -17.21 5.12 0.68
N ARG A 129 -16.37 6.13 0.95
CA ARG A 129 -15.26 6.54 0.11
C ARG A 129 -13.97 5.96 0.67
N ARG A 130 -13.04 5.68 -0.22
CA ARG A 130 -11.68 5.26 0.15
C ARG A 130 -10.97 6.44 0.80
N ASN A 131 -10.17 6.16 1.83
CA ASN A 131 -9.21 7.15 2.31
C ASN A 131 -8.11 7.32 1.26
N CYS A 132 -7.72 8.54 0.98
CA CYS A 132 -6.57 8.85 0.15
C CYS A 132 -5.27 8.67 0.95
N CYS A 133 -4.18 8.36 0.26
CA CYS A 133 -2.85 8.41 0.85
C CYS A 133 -1.93 9.38 0.13
N ARG A 134 -0.98 9.94 0.88
CA ARG A 134 -0.03 10.96 0.43
C ARG A 134 1.36 10.56 0.86
N VAL A 135 2.29 10.47 -0.08
CA VAL A 135 3.70 10.23 0.24
C VAL A 135 4.30 11.57 0.68
N LEU A 136 4.76 11.63 1.93
CA LEU A 136 5.35 12.83 2.50
C LEU A 136 6.87 12.84 2.30
N PRO A 137 7.49 14.02 2.04
CA PRO A 137 8.92 14.13 2.00
C PRO A 137 9.52 13.86 3.39
N THR A 138 10.63 13.13 3.41
CA THR A 138 11.31 12.76 4.66
C THR A 138 12.81 12.95 4.54
N LYS A 139 13.42 13.45 5.60
CA LYS A 139 14.88 13.62 5.73
C LYS A 139 15.56 12.36 6.28
N LYS A 140 14.80 11.42 6.86
CA LYS A 140 15.33 10.18 7.44
C LYS A 140 15.71 9.21 6.32
N LYS A 141 16.99 8.83 6.24
CA LYS A 141 17.45 7.79 5.29
C LYS A 141 16.79 6.45 5.64
N GLY A 142 16.28 5.75 4.64
CA GLY A 142 15.68 4.42 4.79
C GLY A 142 14.27 4.38 5.38
N THR A 143 13.66 5.53 5.65
CA THR A 143 12.27 5.62 6.12
C THR A 143 11.42 6.28 5.05
N MET A 144 10.25 5.72 4.75
CA MET A 144 9.21 6.36 3.95
C MET A 144 8.08 6.81 4.86
N VAL A 145 7.52 7.99 4.62
CA VAL A 145 6.42 8.53 5.43
C VAL A 145 5.18 8.67 4.56
N ILE A 146 4.05 8.17 5.05
CA ILE A 146 2.78 8.21 4.34
C ILE A 146 1.70 8.77 5.28
N ASP A 147 0.93 9.73 4.80
CA ASP A 147 -0.29 10.20 5.46
C ASP A 147 -1.51 9.53 4.82
N VAL A 148 -2.44 9.03 5.64
CA VAL A 148 -3.70 8.41 5.21
C VAL A 148 -4.84 9.16 5.86
N GLY A 149 -5.77 9.66 5.04
CA GLY A 149 -6.92 10.43 5.53
C GLY A 149 -8.02 10.57 4.49
N VAL A 150 -8.99 11.43 4.81
CA VAL A 150 -10.05 11.78 3.86
C VAL A 150 -9.43 12.48 2.65
N CYS A 151 -9.91 12.12 1.45
CA CYS A 151 -9.50 12.76 0.21
C CYS A 151 -9.92 14.23 0.19
N GLY A 152 -9.03 15.12 -0.28
CA GLY A 152 -9.39 16.50 -0.59
C GLY A 152 -10.25 16.60 -1.85
N ASP A 153 -10.82 17.79 -2.12
CA ASP A 153 -11.75 18.01 -3.24
C ASP A 153 -11.10 17.77 -4.62
N ASP A 154 -9.80 18.04 -4.76
CA ASP A 154 -9.03 17.84 -6.01
C ASP A 154 -8.17 16.56 -6.02
N GLU A 155 -8.26 15.72 -4.98
CA GLU A 155 -7.49 14.47 -4.90
C GLU A 155 -8.23 13.34 -5.61
N VAL A 156 -7.96 13.21 -6.90
CA VAL A 156 -8.36 12.03 -7.68
C VAL A 156 -7.32 10.93 -7.48
N ILE A 157 -7.78 9.71 -7.23
CA ILE A 157 -6.90 8.55 -7.04
C ILE A 157 -6.31 8.09 -8.40
N GLU A 158 -6.72 8.69 -9.52
CA GLU A 158 -6.22 8.36 -10.86
C GLU A 158 -4.92 9.13 -11.18
N LEU A 159 -3.97 8.46 -11.84
CA LEU A 159 -2.85 9.16 -12.45
C LEU A 159 -3.40 9.99 -13.63
N ARG A 160 -3.21 11.30 -13.55
CA ARG A 160 -3.42 12.22 -14.66
C ARG A 160 -2.23 12.22 -15.60
#